data_AF-A0A7T2ZW96-F1
#
_entry.id   AF-A0A7T2ZW96-F1
#
_cell.length_a   1.000
_cell.length_b   1.000
_cell.length_c   1.000
_cell.angle_alpha   90.00
_cell.angle_beta   90.00
_cell.angle_gamma   90.00
#
_symmetry.space_group_name_H-M   'P 1'
#
loop_
_entity.id
_entity.type
_entity.pdbx_description
1 polymer ?
#
loop_
_entity_poly.entity_id
_entity_poly.type
_entity_poly.pdbx_seq_one_letter_code
_entity_poly.pdbx_strand_id
1 'polypeptide(L)'
;MVRNYWKTNICFLALSFLLLASSPVGAKKSLSSYFVKITDASQAVKNGNQAEAKALVREMATDFEKVEHADSDAGKAVKEKLALSGEISEENLTQISSALLAFEKEQNPIDLNSEKEKLVSRLRPRFETLDKAISSKDIEQVREAYKKMNSTWTINESVVRDNSTAHYGQVETAISFLRSSIETEPTDYDAIQSSFNDLKTAIDNFVTGKEVATSSSNLNLKDGISLLKKALEEFKAGNPTAGTAAMKEFITIWPTVEGSVSTTNPSLYTRVESESPVIMVKGSEKEYQEKLEKLIADLSQIDTTASYNAFDAMLILLREGVEALLIVMALVTTLKAAKMRKGLKWVYGGALTGIVASLVIAFILQIAFPAVTSGANREIIEGAVGIFAVVMMIVIGIWLHSKSSVKKWNDFMDSQMKTVTKTGSFISMFALSFLAVFREGAETILFYVGILPKISRFEFILGISLALLVLLIIAFLMNKASQLFLPHKVFFILTWMIYALAFKMLGVSVHALQLTNMAPNHLLSSFPTIDLLGIYPSWEGLGSQLVFLIIVLVVTLRQGEK
;
A
#
# COMPACT_ATOMS: atom_id res chain seq x y z
N MET A 1 31.40 -35.68 -2.04
CA MET A 1 31.70 -34.36 -1.42
C MET A 1 30.41 -33.55 -1.37
N VAL A 2 29.62 -33.73 -0.32
CA VAL A 2 28.27 -33.13 -0.16
C VAL A 2 28.45 -31.75 0.48
N ARG A 3 28.02 -30.68 -0.20
CA ARG A 3 28.19 -29.29 0.26
C ARG A 3 26.90 -28.81 0.93
N ASN A 4 27.03 -28.49 2.22
CA ASN A 4 26.01 -28.02 3.16
C ASN A 4 25.22 -26.80 2.66
N TYR A 5 23.91 -26.98 2.41
CA TYR A 5 22.92 -25.90 2.26
C TYR A 5 22.07 -25.67 3.52
N TRP A 6 22.36 -26.37 4.62
CA TRP A 6 21.49 -26.42 5.80
C TRP A 6 21.79 -25.36 6.88
N LYS A 7 22.95 -24.67 6.81
CA LYS A 7 23.35 -23.72 7.87
C LYS A 7 22.78 -22.30 7.70
N THR A 8 22.37 -21.88 6.50
CA THR A 8 21.90 -20.51 6.27
C THR A 8 20.47 -20.27 6.77
N ASN A 9 19.64 -21.31 6.82
CA ASN A 9 18.24 -21.20 7.28
C ASN A 9 18.12 -21.16 8.81
N ILE A 10 19.11 -21.68 9.55
CA ILE A 10 19.09 -21.74 11.02
C ILE A 10 19.44 -20.38 11.65
N CYS A 11 20.31 -19.59 11.00
CA CYS A 11 20.62 -18.24 11.48
C CYS A 11 19.44 -17.25 11.35
N PHE A 12 18.56 -17.43 10.35
CA PHE A 12 17.35 -16.61 10.20
C PHE A 12 16.26 -16.97 11.22
N LEU A 13 16.15 -18.25 11.61
CA LEU A 13 15.22 -18.70 12.65
C LEU A 13 15.67 -18.31 14.06
N ALA A 14 16.98 -18.29 14.33
CA ALA A 14 17.52 -17.86 15.63
C ALA A 14 17.36 -16.34 15.87
N LEU A 15 17.43 -15.52 14.81
CA LEU A 15 17.25 -14.06 14.93
C LEU A 15 15.78 -13.67 15.17
N SER A 16 14.83 -14.45 14.67
CA SER A 16 13.40 -14.23 14.91
C SER A 16 12.96 -14.60 16.33
N PHE A 17 13.70 -15.46 17.04
CA PHE A 17 13.34 -15.89 18.40
C PHE A 17 13.83 -14.92 19.48
N LEU A 18 14.86 -14.13 19.19
CA LEU A 18 15.42 -13.12 20.11
C LEU A 18 14.59 -11.84 20.22
N LEU A 19 13.66 -11.60 19.28
CA LEU A 19 12.69 -10.49 19.33
C LEU A 19 11.41 -10.80 20.12
N LEU A 20 11.24 -12.04 20.62
CA LEU A 20 10.08 -12.46 21.41
C LEU A 20 10.35 -12.51 22.94
N ALA A 21 11.52 -12.05 23.39
CA ALA A 21 11.91 -12.05 24.80
C ALA A 21 11.87 -10.64 25.42
N SER A 22 10.81 -9.88 25.16
CA SER A 22 10.44 -8.73 25.99
C SER A 22 9.17 -9.08 26.75
N SER A 23 9.31 -9.42 28.03
CA SER A 23 8.18 -9.67 28.92
C SER A 23 7.33 -8.40 29.06
N PRO A 24 6.01 -8.43 28.80
CA PRO A 24 5.17 -7.33 29.21
C PRO A 24 4.95 -7.43 30.72
N VAL A 25 5.41 -6.36 31.36
CA VAL A 25 4.98 -5.79 32.64
C VAL A 25 3.54 -6.20 33.01
N GLY A 26 3.35 -6.58 34.28
CA GLY A 26 2.09 -7.13 34.80
C GLY A 26 0.86 -6.32 34.42
N ALA A 27 -0.01 -6.92 33.61
CA ALA A 27 -1.32 -6.39 33.27
C ALA A 27 -2.41 -7.14 34.05
N LYS A 28 -3.38 -6.39 34.57
CA LYS A 28 -4.67 -6.89 35.08
C LYS A 28 -5.23 -7.93 34.09
N LYS A 29 -5.76 -9.06 34.60
CA LYS A 29 -6.30 -10.21 33.84
C LYS A 29 -6.86 -9.79 32.47
N SER A 30 -6.08 -10.00 31.40
CA SER A 30 -6.46 -9.59 30.05
C SER A 30 -7.39 -10.62 29.42
N LEU A 31 -8.29 -10.14 28.56
CA LEU A 31 -9.20 -10.97 27.76
C LEU A 31 -8.44 -11.83 26.72
N SER A 32 -7.11 -11.74 26.67
CA SER A 32 -6.18 -12.57 25.87
C SER A 32 -6.49 -14.07 25.93
N SER A 33 -6.86 -14.58 27.11
CA SER A 33 -7.21 -16.00 27.29
C SER A 33 -8.43 -16.43 26.46
N TYR A 34 -9.38 -15.52 26.20
CA TYR A 34 -10.54 -15.81 25.35
C TYR A 34 -10.14 -15.87 23.87
N PHE A 35 -9.22 -15.03 23.41
CA PHE A 35 -8.73 -15.07 22.02
C PHE A 35 -7.92 -16.35 21.72
N VAL A 36 -7.20 -16.87 22.70
CA VAL A 36 -6.57 -18.21 22.61
C VAL A 36 -7.63 -19.29 22.48
N LYS A 37 -8.64 -19.30 23.35
CA LYS A 37 -9.75 -20.28 23.30
C LYS A 37 -10.55 -20.20 21.99
N ILE A 38 -10.73 -19.00 21.41
CA ILE A 38 -11.34 -18.82 20.08
C ILE A 38 -10.48 -19.44 18.98
N THR A 39 -9.16 -19.29 19.07
CA THR A 39 -8.23 -19.89 18.11
C THR A 39 -8.28 -21.42 18.16
N ASP A 40 -8.26 -21.99 19.36
CA ASP A 40 -8.38 -23.43 19.59
C ASP A 40 -9.75 -23.96 19.11
N ALA A 41 -10.83 -23.22 19.38
CA ALA A 41 -12.17 -23.56 18.89
C ALA A 41 -12.25 -23.48 17.36
N SER A 42 -11.60 -22.51 16.72
CA SER A 42 -11.53 -22.40 15.25
C SER A 42 -10.77 -23.59 14.65
N GLN A 43 -9.67 -24.01 15.28
CA GLN A 43 -8.93 -25.21 14.88
C GLN A 43 -9.78 -26.48 15.03
N ALA A 44 -10.53 -26.61 16.12
CA ALA A 44 -11.45 -27.74 16.33
C ALA A 44 -12.56 -27.78 15.27
N VAL A 45 -13.14 -26.63 14.90
CA VAL A 45 -14.12 -26.52 13.80
C VAL A 45 -13.51 -26.95 12.46
N LYS A 46 -12.29 -26.49 12.13
CA LYS A 46 -11.57 -26.88 10.92
C LYS A 46 -11.26 -28.38 10.85
N ASN A 47 -11.01 -28.99 11.99
CA ASN A 47 -10.76 -30.43 12.11
C ASN A 47 -12.05 -31.28 12.17
N GLY A 48 -13.23 -30.65 12.08
CA GLY A 48 -14.53 -31.32 12.19
C GLY A 48 -14.90 -31.76 13.61
N ASN A 49 -14.14 -31.35 14.64
CA ASN A 49 -14.37 -31.70 16.03
C ASN A 49 -15.35 -30.73 16.71
N GLN A 50 -16.64 -30.89 16.38
CA GLN A 50 -17.71 -30.06 16.94
C GLN A 50 -17.89 -30.23 18.46
N ALA A 51 -17.48 -31.35 19.04
CA ALA A 51 -17.60 -31.57 20.49
C ALA A 51 -16.63 -30.69 21.27
N GLU A 52 -15.38 -30.60 20.81
CA GLU A 52 -14.33 -29.76 21.39
C GLU A 52 -14.63 -28.27 21.21
N ALA A 53 -15.05 -27.85 20.02
CA ALA A 53 -15.46 -26.47 19.77
C ALA A 53 -16.61 -26.02 20.70
N LYS A 54 -17.62 -26.87 20.90
CA LYS A 54 -18.74 -26.59 21.83
C LYS A 54 -18.29 -26.55 23.29
N ALA A 55 -17.33 -27.39 23.69
CA ALA A 55 -16.79 -27.39 25.04
C ALA A 55 -16.06 -26.06 25.33
N LEU A 56 -15.21 -25.61 24.41
CA LEU A 56 -14.46 -24.36 24.53
C LEU A 56 -15.38 -23.13 24.59
N VAL A 57 -16.43 -23.09 23.76
CA VAL A 57 -17.42 -22.00 23.79
C VAL A 57 -18.23 -21.97 25.10
N ARG A 58 -18.62 -23.13 25.64
CA ARG A 58 -19.31 -23.20 26.94
C ARG A 58 -18.40 -22.80 28.11
N GLU A 59 -17.13 -23.17 28.04
CA GLU A 59 -16.14 -22.76 29.02
C GLU A 59 -15.95 -21.25 28.98
N MET A 60 -15.85 -20.64 27.79
CA MET A 60 -15.83 -19.19 27.63
C MET A 60 -17.09 -18.53 28.20
N ALA A 61 -18.28 -19.08 27.95
CA ALA A 61 -19.53 -18.55 28.51
C ALA A 61 -19.50 -18.55 30.05
N THR A 62 -19.07 -19.66 30.65
CA THR A 62 -19.00 -19.83 32.12
C THR A 62 -17.94 -18.93 32.75
N ASP A 63 -16.80 -18.77 32.09
CA ASP A 63 -15.72 -17.90 32.56
C ASP A 63 -16.11 -16.43 32.45
N PHE A 64 -16.81 -16.06 31.37
CA PHE A 64 -17.23 -14.67 31.12
C PHE A 64 -18.24 -14.16 32.15
N GLU A 65 -19.07 -15.03 32.73
CA GLU A 65 -19.96 -14.66 33.85
C GLU A 65 -19.21 -14.13 35.07
N LYS A 66 -17.93 -14.49 35.24
CA LYS A 66 -17.09 -14.08 36.37
C LYS A 66 -16.25 -12.83 36.06
N VAL A 67 -16.36 -12.28 34.85
CA VAL A 67 -15.63 -11.08 34.43
C VAL A 67 -16.30 -9.84 35.01
N GLU A 68 -15.52 -8.91 35.55
CA GLU A 68 -16.05 -7.64 36.04
C GLU A 68 -16.78 -6.89 34.93
N HIS A 69 -17.92 -6.28 35.27
CA HIS A 69 -18.79 -5.56 34.32
C HIS A 69 -19.37 -6.41 33.18
N ALA A 70 -19.42 -7.74 33.30
CA ALA A 70 -20.05 -8.60 32.30
C ALA A 70 -21.57 -8.31 32.05
N ASP A 71 -22.20 -7.50 32.90
CA ASP A 71 -23.59 -7.03 32.73
C ASP A 71 -23.71 -5.66 32.03
N SER A 72 -22.60 -5.09 31.55
CA SER A 72 -22.61 -3.89 30.74
C SER A 72 -23.24 -4.13 29.37
N ASP A 73 -23.48 -3.09 28.58
CA ASP A 73 -24.17 -3.24 27.28
C ASP A 73 -23.34 -4.08 26.30
N ALA A 74 -22.02 -3.87 26.19
CA ALA A 74 -21.16 -4.79 25.45
C ALA A 74 -20.99 -6.15 26.16
N GLY A 75 -21.02 -6.20 27.49
CA GLY A 75 -20.96 -7.47 28.25
C GLY A 75 -22.15 -8.38 27.96
N LYS A 76 -23.36 -7.82 27.87
CA LYS A 76 -24.57 -8.53 27.45
C LYS A 76 -24.48 -9.03 26.01
N ALA A 77 -23.91 -8.23 25.11
CA ALA A 77 -23.67 -8.65 23.73
C ALA A 77 -22.70 -9.85 23.66
N VAL A 78 -21.64 -9.86 24.48
CA VAL A 78 -20.74 -11.03 24.58
C VAL A 78 -21.49 -12.26 25.12
N LYS A 79 -22.30 -12.10 26.18
CA LYS A 79 -23.13 -13.20 26.72
C LYS A 79 -24.10 -13.77 25.67
N GLU A 80 -24.75 -12.93 24.90
CA GLU A 80 -25.64 -13.33 23.80
C GLU A 80 -24.89 -14.15 22.74
N LYS A 81 -23.70 -13.71 22.33
CA LYS A 81 -22.88 -14.40 21.33
C LYS A 81 -22.22 -15.68 21.86
N LEU A 82 -22.03 -15.80 23.17
CA LEU A 82 -21.55 -17.03 23.81
C LEU A 82 -22.69 -18.04 24.09
N ALA A 83 -23.95 -17.60 24.12
CA ALA A 83 -25.14 -18.42 24.34
C ALA A 83 -25.60 -19.19 23.08
N LEU A 84 -24.67 -19.84 22.39
CA LEU A 84 -24.97 -20.59 21.16
C LEU A 84 -25.51 -21.99 21.46
N SER A 85 -26.72 -22.26 20.99
CA SER A 85 -27.36 -23.58 21.03
C SER A 85 -27.38 -24.22 19.64
N GLY A 86 -26.21 -24.54 19.08
CA GLY A 86 -26.08 -25.06 17.71
C GLY A 86 -24.69 -25.60 17.39
N GLU A 87 -24.43 -25.92 16.11
CA GLU A 87 -23.07 -26.14 15.61
C GLU A 87 -22.25 -24.84 15.65
N ILE A 88 -20.97 -24.95 15.99
CA ILE A 88 -20.07 -23.81 16.04
C ILE A 88 -19.45 -23.64 14.65
N SER A 89 -19.68 -22.49 14.02
CA SER A 89 -19.06 -22.09 12.76
C SER A 89 -17.93 -21.09 13.00
N GLU A 90 -17.06 -20.90 12.01
CA GLU A 90 -16.05 -19.83 12.05
C GLU A 90 -16.67 -18.43 12.14
N GLU A 91 -17.85 -18.25 11.55
CA GLU A 91 -18.62 -17.00 11.64
C GLU A 91 -19.06 -16.72 13.08
N ASN A 92 -19.55 -17.74 13.79
CA ASN A 92 -19.92 -17.62 15.21
C ASN A 92 -18.71 -17.21 16.07
N LEU A 93 -17.54 -17.81 15.83
CA LEU A 93 -16.30 -17.48 16.55
C LEU A 93 -15.78 -16.07 16.23
N THR A 94 -15.96 -15.62 14.99
CA THR A 94 -15.65 -14.24 14.58
C THR A 94 -16.55 -13.24 15.28
N GLN A 95 -17.85 -13.53 15.42
CA GLN A 95 -18.79 -12.69 16.16
C GLN A 95 -18.45 -12.62 17.65
N ILE A 96 -18.06 -13.73 18.27
CA ILE A 96 -17.59 -13.76 19.68
C ILE A 96 -16.33 -12.90 19.84
N SER A 97 -15.36 -13.02 18.94
CA SER A 97 -14.11 -12.22 18.94
C SER A 97 -14.41 -10.71 18.86
N SER A 98 -15.27 -10.31 17.92
CA SER A 98 -15.67 -8.91 17.75
C SER A 98 -16.42 -8.35 18.97
N ALA A 99 -17.31 -9.15 19.57
CA ALA A 99 -18.03 -8.75 20.77
C ALA A 99 -17.07 -8.58 21.97
N LEU A 100 -16.10 -9.49 22.12
CA LEU A 100 -15.08 -9.39 23.17
C LEU A 100 -14.16 -8.17 23.00
N LEU A 101 -13.80 -7.82 21.76
CA LEU A 101 -13.05 -6.58 21.47
C LEU A 101 -13.86 -5.32 21.79
N ALA A 102 -15.15 -5.32 21.46
CA ALA A 102 -16.04 -4.22 21.81
C ALA A 102 -16.17 -4.06 23.33
N PHE A 103 -16.31 -5.18 24.05
CA PHE A 103 -16.31 -5.20 25.51
C PHE A 103 -14.97 -4.75 26.10
N GLU A 104 -13.84 -5.21 25.57
CA GLU A 104 -12.49 -4.77 25.99
C GLU A 104 -12.32 -3.26 25.83
N LYS A 105 -12.82 -2.69 24.73
CA LYS A 105 -12.82 -1.25 24.45
C LYS A 105 -13.76 -0.46 25.36
N GLU A 106 -14.88 -1.05 25.76
CA GLU A 106 -15.81 -0.47 26.74
C GLU A 106 -15.22 -0.46 28.15
N GLN A 107 -14.52 -1.53 28.54
CA GLN A 107 -13.87 -1.66 29.84
C GLN A 107 -12.54 -0.90 29.94
N ASN A 108 -11.88 -0.68 28.80
CA ASN A 108 -10.63 0.06 28.69
C ASN A 108 -10.75 1.15 27.61
N PRO A 109 -11.60 2.18 27.84
CA PRO A 109 -11.66 3.31 26.92
C PRO A 109 -10.28 3.99 26.91
N ILE A 110 -9.71 4.17 25.72
CA ILE A 110 -8.55 5.06 25.55
C ILE A 110 -9.05 6.46 25.91
N ASP A 111 -8.68 6.97 27.08
CA ASP A 111 -9.12 8.28 27.56
C ASP A 111 -8.44 9.38 26.74
N LEU A 112 -9.08 9.72 25.62
CA LEU A 112 -8.65 10.79 24.72
C LEU A 112 -8.55 12.13 25.44
N ASN A 113 -9.33 12.37 26.50
CA ASN A 113 -9.27 13.61 27.27
C ASN A 113 -7.99 13.63 28.13
N SER A 114 -7.64 12.52 28.79
CA SER A 114 -6.35 12.38 29.49
C SER A 114 -5.15 12.53 28.54
N GLU A 115 -5.21 11.95 27.34
CA GLU A 115 -4.12 12.09 26.35
C GLU A 115 -4.03 13.53 25.80
N LYS A 116 -5.17 14.21 25.57
CA LYS A 116 -5.21 15.64 25.24
C LYS A 116 -4.62 16.51 26.36
N GLU A 117 -4.95 16.23 27.62
CA GLU A 117 -4.38 16.95 28.78
C GLU A 117 -2.86 16.74 28.90
N LYS A 118 -2.37 15.52 28.68
CA LYS A 118 -0.93 15.22 28.63
C LYS A 118 -0.23 15.95 27.49
N LEU A 119 -0.84 16.00 26.29
CA LEU A 119 -0.32 16.74 25.16
C LEU A 119 -0.18 18.23 25.49
N VAL A 120 -1.25 18.85 26.01
CA VAL A 120 -1.26 20.28 26.37
C VAL A 120 -0.24 20.57 27.46
N SER A 121 -0.18 19.77 28.53
CA SER A 121 0.77 20.00 29.64
C SER A 121 2.24 19.92 29.20
N ARG A 122 2.56 19.09 28.19
CA ARG A 122 3.92 18.98 27.63
C ARG A 122 4.26 20.14 26.69
N LEU A 123 3.30 20.61 25.90
CA LEU A 123 3.52 21.68 24.91
C LEU A 123 3.45 23.09 25.51
N ARG A 124 2.60 23.32 26.52
CA ARG A 124 2.42 24.64 27.15
C ARG A 124 3.72 25.33 27.57
N PRO A 125 4.66 24.70 28.31
CA PRO A 125 5.90 25.38 28.69
C PRO A 125 6.80 25.72 27.48
N ARG A 126 6.71 24.94 26.39
CA ARG A 126 7.44 25.23 25.15
C ARG A 126 6.84 26.43 24.41
N PHE A 127 5.51 26.53 24.37
CA PHE A 127 4.82 27.68 23.83
C PHE A 127 5.11 28.95 24.62
N GLU A 128 5.06 28.91 25.96
CA GLU A 128 5.42 30.06 26.80
C GLU A 128 6.88 30.52 26.57
N THR A 129 7.80 29.58 26.34
CA THR A 129 9.21 29.89 26.07
C THR A 129 9.39 30.52 24.68
N LEU A 130 8.72 29.95 23.67
CA LEU A 130 8.79 30.45 22.29
C LEU A 130 8.15 31.83 22.17
N ASP A 131 7.01 32.07 22.81
CA ASP A 131 6.33 33.37 22.83
C ASP A 131 7.21 34.47 23.46
N LYS A 132 7.91 34.15 24.55
CA LYS A 132 8.89 35.05 25.17
C LYS A 132 10.07 35.35 24.25
N ALA A 133 10.59 34.34 23.56
CA ALA A 133 11.70 34.51 22.63
C ALA A 133 11.31 35.39 21.44
N ILE A 134 10.11 35.20 20.89
CA ILE A 134 9.56 36.05 19.82
C ILE A 134 9.42 37.50 20.32
N SER A 135 8.91 37.68 21.53
CA SER A 135 8.75 38.99 22.16
C SER A 135 10.09 39.70 22.43
N SER A 136 11.16 38.96 22.73
CA SER A 136 12.51 39.53 22.93
C SER A 136 13.17 40.02 21.64
N LYS A 137 12.58 39.73 20.47
CA LYS A 137 13.11 40.08 19.15
C LYS A 137 14.57 39.63 18.93
N ASP A 138 14.88 38.44 19.45
CA ASP A 138 16.18 37.79 19.30
C ASP A 138 15.98 36.50 18.49
N ILE A 139 16.41 36.54 17.23
CA ILE A 139 16.18 35.44 16.28
C ILE A 139 16.90 34.14 16.67
N GLU A 140 18.05 34.22 17.33
CA GLU A 140 18.78 33.04 17.78
C GLU A 140 18.03 32.35 18.93
N GLN A 141 17.48 33.15 19.86
CA GLN A 141 16.61 32.61 20.91
C GLN A 141 15.31 32.02 20.34
N VAL A 142 14.74 32.64 19.30
CA VAL A 142 13.53 32.13 18.62
C VAL A 142 13.82 30.78 17.96
N ARG A 143 14.93 30.65 17.21
CA ARG A 143 15.33 29.39 16.56
C ARG A 143 15.52 28.27 17.57
N GLU A 144 16.22 28.53 18.67
CA GLU A 144 16.46 27.55 19.72
C GLU A 144 15.18 27.15 20.48
N ALA A 145 14.30 28.11 20.75
CA ALA A 145 13.00 27.83 21.36
C ALA A 145 12.07 27.03 20.42
N TYR A 146 12.05 27.37 19.14
CA TYR A 146 11.30 26.65 18.11
C TYR A 146 11.79 25.20 17.99
N LYS A 147 13.10 24.96 17.95
CA LYS A 147 13.68 23.61 17.90
C LYS A 147 13.22 22.73 19.05
N LYS A 148 13.20 23.26 20.28
CA LYS A 148 12.71 22.55 21.48
C LYS A 148 11.21 22.28 21.44
N MET A 149 10.44 23.24 20.93
CA MET A 149 9.00 23.08 20.73
C MET A 149 8.71 21.97 19.70
N ASN A 150 9.35 22.03 18.52
CA ASN A 150 9.16 21.06 17.45
C ASN A 150 9.55 19.64 17.89
N SER A 151 10.68 19.48 18.59
CA SER A 151 11.06 18.18 19.16
C SER A 151 10.04 17.64 20.16
N THR A 152 9.41 18.52 20.95
CA THR A 152 8.36 18.10 21.88
C THR A 152 7.10 17.69 21.12
N TRP A 153 6.73 18.40 20.05
CA TRP A 153 5.62 18.01 19.18
C TRP A 153 5.85 16.62 18.56
N THR A 154 6.99 16.38 17.89
CA THR A 154 7.28 15.10 17.23
C THR A 154 7.17 13.88 18.16
N ILE A 155 7.53 14.02 19.43
CA ILE A 155 7.41 12.93 20.43
C ILE A 155 5.94 12.62 20.78
N ASN A 156 5.06 13.61 20.68
CA ASN A 156 3.67 13.52 21.15
C ASN A 156 2.63 13.56 20.01
N GLU A 157 3.07 13.65 18.75
CA GLU A 157 2.22 13.84 17.58
C GLU A 157 1.21 12.71 17.36
N SER A 158 1.53 11.49 17.83
CA SER A 158 0.67 10.31 17.70
C SER A 158 -0.70 10.52 18.33
N VAL A 159 -0.78 11.29 19.42
CA VAL A 159 -2.05 11.64 20.09
C VAL A 159 -3.00 12.35 19.12
N VAL A 160 -2.48 13.26 18.29
CA VAL A 160 -3.28 13.98 17.30
C VAL A 160 -3.49 13.13 16.05
N ARG A 161 -2.42 12.53 15.53
CA ARG A 161 -2.41 11.75 14.29
C ARG A 161 -3.36 10.56 14.33
N ASP A 162 -3.34 9.80 15.43
CA ASP A 162 -4.08 8.54 15.55
C ASP A 162 -5.58 8.79 15.81
N ASN A 163 -5.96 10.01 16.20
CA ASN A 163 -7.34 10.39 16.51
C ASN A 163 -7.98 11.33 15.47
N SER A 164 -7.20 12.16 14.77
CA SER A 164 -7.72 13.04 13.72
C SER A 164 -6.62 13.43 12.71
N THR A 165 -6.66 12.79 11.54
CA THR A 165 -5.77 13.12 10.41
C THR A 165 -5.92 14.57 9.94
N ALA A 166 -7.14 15.11 9.99
CA ALA A 166 -7.42 16.48 9.57
C ALA A 166 -6.77 17.52 10.51
N HIS A 167 -6.89 17.31 11.83
CA HIS A 167 -6.22 18.17 12.80
C HIS A 167 -4.70 18.03 12.72
N TYR A 168 -4.19 16.81 12.53
CA TYR A 168 -2.76 16.58 12.36
C TYR A 168 -2.18 17.37 11.19
N GLY A 169 -2.83 17.34 10.02
CA GLY A 169 -2.43 18.12 8.86
C GLY A 169 -2.37 19.63 9.13
N GLN A 170 -3.38 20.18 9.81
CA GLN A 170 -3.38 21.61 10.18
C GLN A 170 -2.22 22.00 11.10
N VAL A 171 -1.86 21.13 12.05
CA VAL A 171 -0.73 21.39 12.95
C VAL A 171 0.59 21.36 12.18
N GLU A 172 0.81 20.36 11.32
CA GLU A 172 2.01 20.26 10.48
C GLU A 172 2.17 21.46 9.53
N THR A 173 1.07 21.89 8.92
CA THR A 173 1.05 23.10 8.08
C THR A 173 1.42 24.34 8.90
N ALA A 174 0.85 24.51 10.09
CA ALA A 174 1.16 25.65 10.95
C ALA A 174 2.61 25.65 11.46
N ILE A 175 3.18 24.48 11.78
CA ILE A 175 4.61 24.33 12.12
C ILE A 175 5.49 24.73 10.95
N SER A 176 5.12 24.33 9.73
CA SER A 176 5.86 24.65 8.52
C SER A 176 5.84 26.15 8.21
N PHE A 177 4.70 26.82 8.38
CA PHE A 177 4.61 28.28 8.29
C PHE A 177 5.41 29.01 9.36
N LEU A 178 5.36 28.53 10.60
CA LEU A 178 6.17 29.09 11.68
C LEU A 178 7.67 28.96 11.39
N ARG A 179 8.11 27.80 10.90
CA ARG A 179 9.51 27.60 10.48
C ARG A 179 9.90 28.57 9.36
N SER A 180 9.05 28.70 8.34
CA SER A 180 9.30 29.58 7.21
C SER A 180 9.43 31.04 7.64
N SER A 181 8.55 31.51 8.51
CA SER A 181 8.62 32.89 9.02
C SER A 181 9.88 33.14 9.86
N ILE A 182 10.35 32.15 10.63
CA ILE A 182 11.60 32.24 11.40
C ILE A 182 12.83 32.32 10.48
N GLU A 183 12.86 31.57 9.38
CA GLU A 183 14.02 31.54 8.47
C GLU A 183 14.00 32.61 7.38
N THR A 184 12.95 33.45 7.32
CA THR A 184 12.86 34.51 6.31
C THR A 184 13.66 35.74 6.71
N GLU A 185 14.51 36.21 5.78
CA GLU A 185 15.26 37.47 5.89
C GLU A 185 14.74 38.53 4.90
N PRO A 186 14.46 39.78 5.36
CA PRO A 186 14.66 40.30 6.73
C PRO A 186 13.61 39.76 7.71
N THR A 187 14.01 39.58 8.98
CA THR A 187 13.16 38.99 10.02
C THR A 187 11.94 39.85 10.32
N ASP A 188 10.75 39.29 10.08
CA ASP A 188 9.46 39.88 10.44
C ASP A 188 8.89 39.19 11.69
N TYR A 189 9.07 39.83 12.85
CA TYR A 189 8.58 39.29 14.13
C TYR A 189 7.05 39.26 14.22
N ASP A 190 6.34 40.11 13.48
CA ASP A 190 4.88 40.11 13.47
C ASP A 190 4.36 38.90 12.68
N ALA A 191 5.01 38.55 11.56
CA ALA A 191 4.74 37.33 10.81
C ALA A 191 5.06 36.05 11.59
N ILE A 192 6.16 36.04 12.36
CA ILE A 192 6.52 34.94 13.26
C ILE A 192 5.46 34.77 14.36
N GLN A 193 5.06 35.87 15.01
CA GLN A 193 4.04 35.84 16.06
C GLN A 193 2.68 35.37 15.51
N SER A 194 2.30 35.82 14.32
CA SER A 194 1.07 35.40 13.64
C SER A 194 1.09 33.89 13.35
N SER A 195 2.19 33.38 12.77
CA SER A 195 2.35 31.95 12.49
C SER A 195 2.36 31.09 13.76
N PHE A 196 2.93 31.61 14.85
CA PHE A 196 2.90 30.95 16.15
C PHE A 196 1.49 30.91 16.76
N ASN A 197 0.70 31.97 16.59
CA ASN A 197 -0.70 31.99 17.01
C ASN A 197 -1.57 31.01 16.19
N ASP A 198 -1.31 30.88 14.89
CA ASP A 198 -1.96 29.88 14.03
C ASP A 198 -1.68 28.45 14.52
N LEU A 199 -0.42 28.15 14.89
CA LEU A 199 -0.04 26.86 15.48
C LEU A 199 -0.78 26.57 16.79
N LYS A 200 -0.84 27.56 17.70
CA LYS A 200 -1.60 27.43 18.95
C LYS A 200 -3.07 27.13 18.67
N THR A 201 -3.65 27.82 17.71
CA THR A 201 -5.05 27.65 17.31
C THR A 201 -5.31 26.27 16.71
N ALA A 202 -4.41 25.76 15.87
CA ALA A 202 -4.53 24.42 15.29
C ALA A 202 -4.56 23.32 16.37
N ILE A 203 -3.71 23.43 17.38
CA ILE A 203 -3.68 22.49 18.50
C ILE A 203 -4.90 22.67 19.41
N ASP A 204 -5.33 23.91 19.67
CA ASP A 204 -6.53 24.18 20.47
C ASP A 204 -7.80 23.63 19.80
N ASN A 205 -7.92 23.73 18.47
CA ASN A 205 -9.03 23.12 17.72
C ASN A 205 -9.09 21.59 17.94
N PHE A 206 -7.95 20.91 17.97
CA PHE A 206 -7.89 19.48 18.29
C PHE A 206 -8.32 19.20 19.74
N VAL A 207 -7.79 19.97 20.69
CA VAL A 207 -8.05 19.77 22.12
C VAL A 207 -9.54 19.99 22.41
N THR A 208 -10.09 21.11 21.94
CA THR A 208 -11.50 21.50 22.11
C THR A 208 -12.48 20.67 21.27
N GLY A 209 -11.98 19.86 20.33
CA GLY A 209 -12.81 19.01 19.47
C GLY A 209 -13.63 19.81 18.46
N LYS A 210 -13.17 21.00 18.08
CA LYS A 210 -13.83 21.82 17.06
C LYS A 210 -13.76 21.07 15.74
N GLU A 211 -14.90 20.82 15.11
CA GLU A 211 -14.93 20.16 13.80
C GLU A 211 -14.08 20.96 12.81
N VAL A 212 -13.06 20.30 12.26
CA VAL A 212 -12.42 20.82 11.06
C VAL A 212 -13.42 20.64 9.95
N ALA A 213 -13.72 21.74 9.25
CA ALA A 213 -14.46 21.67 8.01
C ALA A 213 -13.71 20.70 7.09
N THR A 214 -14.17 19.45 7.05
CA THR A 214 -13.88 18.52 5.97
C THR A 214 -14.56 19.11 4.76
N SER A 215 -13.88 20.07 4.13
CA SER A 215 -14.11 20.41 2.73
C SER A 215 -13.81 19.15 1.95
N SER A 216 -14.81 18.28 1.90
CA SER A 216 -14.98 17.18 0.99
C SER A 216 -15.24 17.74 -0.40
N SER A 217 -14.50 18.77 -0.80
CA SER A 217 -14.39 19.14 -2.20
C SER A 217 -13.39 18.15 -2.79
N ASN A 218 -13.75 17.56 -3.92
CA ASN A 218 -12.87 16.81 -4.81
C ASN A 218 -11.76 17.73 -5.35
N LEU A 219 -10.93 18.27 -4.45
CA LEU A 219 -9.85 19.18 -4.76
C LEU A 219 -8.83 18.39 -5.57
N ASN A 220 -8.50 18.94 -6.72
CA ASN A 220 -7.56 18.36 -7.65
C ASN A 220 -6.47 19.39 -7.95
N LEU A 221 -5.41 18.96 -8.64
CA LEU A 221 -4.27 19.83 -8.95
C LEU A 221 -4.67 21.14 -9.67
N LYS A 222 -5.77 21.14 -10.44
CA LYS A 222 -6.25 22.36 -11.13
C LYS A 222 -6.77 23.40 -10.16
N ASP A 223 -7.35 22.98 -9.03
CA ASP A 223 -7.80 23.89 -7.98
C ASP A 223 -6.59 24.55 -7.31
N GLY A 224 -5.54 23.77 -7.04
CA GLY A 224 -4.25 24.28 -6.56
C GLY A 224 -3.59 25.27 -7.55
N ILE A 225 -3.52 24.92 -8.83
CA ILE A 225 -2.98 25.80 -9.88
C ILE A 225 -3.79 27.12 -9.97
N SER A 226 -5.11 27.06 -9.77
CA SER A 226 -5.97 28.25 -9.79
C SER A 226 -5.65 29.20 -8.63
N LEU A 227 -5.36 28.67 -7.44
CA LEU A 227 -4.90 29.48 -6.30
C LEU A 227 -3.53 30.12 -6.56
N LEU A 228 -2.59 29.39 -7.17
CA LEU A 228 -1.29 29.94 -7.57
C LEU A 228 -1.44 31.07 -8.59
N LYS A 229 -2.31 30.91 -9.59
CA LYS A 229 -2.61 31.96 -10.57
C LYS A 229 -3.20 33.20 -9.91
N LYS A 230 -4.16 33.01 -9.00
CA LYS A 230 -4.74 34.10 -8.20
C LYS A 230 -3.67 34.82 -7.38
N ALA A 231 -2.77 34.08 -6.73
CA ALA A 231 -1.66 34.68 -5.99
C ALA A 231 -0.75 35.52 -6.90
N LEU A 232 -0.40 35.01 -8.08
CA LEU A 232 0.43 35.73 -9.06
C LEU A 232 -0.24 37.01 -9.55
N GLU A 233 -1.55 36.99 -9.82
CA GLU A 233 -2.32 38.17 -10.24
C GLU A 233 -2.32 39.24 -9.14
N GLU A 234 -2.58 38.87 -7.89
CA GLU A 234 -2.58 39.81 -6.75
C GLU A 234 -1.19 40.40 -6.49
N PHE A 235 -0.12 39.59 -6.60
CA PHE A 235 1.25 40.08 -6.49
C PHE A 235 1.62 41.06 -7.61
N LYS A 236 1.21 40.79 -8.87
CA LYS A 236 1.41 41.69 -10.01
C LYS A 236 0.58 42.97 -9.89
N ALA A 237 -0.59 42.90 -9.25
CA ALA A 237 -1.46 44.05 -8.98
C ALA A 237 -0.97 44.94 -7.81
N GLY A 238 0.11 44.56 -7.13
CA GLY A 238 0.64 45.29 -5.97
C GLY A 238 -0.15 45.08 -4.69
N ASN A 239 -0.89 43.97 -4.58
CA ASN A 239 -1.68 43.60 -3.40
C ASN A 239 -1.06 42.39 -2.65
N PRO A 240 0.04 42.59 -1.90
CA PRO A 240 0.75 41.49 -1.23
C PRO A 240 -0.13 40.73 -0.25
N THR A 241 -1.07 41.40 0.42
CA THR A 241 -1.94 40.78 1.42
C THR A 241 -2.84 39.71 0.81
N ALA A 242 -3.48 40.01 -0.32
CA ALA A 242 -4.33 39.04 -1.03
C ALA A 242 -3.51 37.94 -1.71
N GLY A 243 -2.34 38.27 -2.26
CA GLY A 243 -1.42 37.28 -2.84
C GLY A 243 -0.91 36.27 -1.80
N THR A 244 -0.52 36.77 -0.62
CA THR A 244 -0.13 35.95 0.54
C THR A 244 -1.27 35.05 1.00
N ALA A 245 -2.50 35.58 1.05
CA ALA A 245 -3.68 34.79 1.43
C ALA A 245 -3.98 33.65 0.44
N ALA A 246 -3.90 33.92 -0.87
CA ALA A 246 -4.08 32.89 -1.90
C ALA A 246 -2.95 31.83 -1.85
N MET A 247 -1.71 32.25 -1.57
CA MET A 247 -0.61 31.30 -1.35
C MET A 247 -0.81 30.45 -0.10
N LYS A 248 -1.29 31.04 1.00
CA LYS A 248 -1.63 30.31 2.23
C LYS A 248 -2.70 29.27 1.97
N GLU A 249 -3.71 29.60 1.19
CA GLU A 249 -4.78 28.68 0.77
C GLU A 249 -4.20 27.52 -0.07
N PHE A 250 -3.33 27.82 -1.04
CA PHE A 250 -2.65 26.78 -1.83
C PHE A 250 -1.86 25.81 -0.94
N ILE A 251 -1.00 26.34 -0.06
CA ILE A 251 -0.16 25.52 0.82
C ILE A 251 -1.02 24.68 1.78
N THR A 252 -2.20 25.18 2.18
CA THR A 252 -3.15 24.43 3.01
C THR A 252 -3.77 23.26 2.27
N ILE A 253 -4.11 23.41 0.99
CA ILE A 253 -4.72 22.33 0.19
C ILE A 253 -3.69 21.41 -0.47
N TRP A 254 -2.42 21.84 -0.53
CA TRP A 254 -1.35 21.13 -1.22
C TRP A 254 -1.22 19.65 -0.82
N PRO A 255 -1.25 19.25 0.47
CA PRO A 255 -1.19 17.84 0.88
C PRO A 255 -2.31 16.96 0.29
N THR A 256 -3.43 17.58 -0.11
CA THR A 256 -4.57 16.86 -0.72
C THR A 256 -4.36 16.61 -2.21
N VAL A 257 -3.55 17.42 -2.88
CA VAL A 257 -3.36 17.42 -4.34
C VAL A 257 -1.94 17.04 -4.78
N GLU A 258 -0.98 17.06 -3.87
CA GLU A 258 0.45 16.84 -4.13
C GLU A 258 0.76 15.46 -4.70
N GLY A 259 -0.05 14.43 -4.39
CA GLY A 259 0.21 13.05 -4.83
C GLY A 259 0.23 12.88 -6.35
N SER A 260 -0.48 13.73 -7.08
CA SER A 260 -0.39 13.74 -8.56
C SER A 260 0.95 14.30 -9.05
N VAL A 261 1.55 15.19 -8.27
CA VAL A 261 2.82 15.86 -8.58
C VAL A 261 4.01 15.05 -8.08
N SER A 262 3.97 14.51 -6.86
CA SER A 262 5.03 13.65 -6.30
C SER A 262 5.28 12.43 -7.17
N THR A 263 4.20 11.81 -7.68
CA THR A 263 4.30 10.61 -8.52
C THR A 263 4.64 10.88 -9.98
N THR A 264 4.36 12.07 -10.51
CA THR A 264 4.57 12.40 -11.93
C THR A 264 5.83 13.23 -12.17
N ASN A 265 6.14 14.16 -11.28
CA ASN A 265 7.33 15.01 -11.38
C ASN A 265 7.91 15.31 -9.97
N PRO A 266 8.72 14.40 -9.41
CA PRO A 266 9.32 14.55 -8.08
C PRO A 266 10.19 15.80 -7.94
N SER A 267 10.87 16.21 -9.02
CA SER A 267 11.70 17.43 -9.01
C SER A 267 10.85 18.69 -8.85
N LEU A 268 9.66 18.70 -9.44
CA LEU A 268 8.70 19.79 -9.34
C LEU A 268 8.02 19.78 -7.98
N TYR A 269 7.69 18.61 -7.43
CA TYR A 269 7.21 18.48 -6.05
C TYR A 269 8.16 19.16 -5.05
N THR A 270 9.46 18.82 -5.09
CA THR A 270 10.47 19.43 -4.20
C THR A 270 10.58 20.94 -4.39
N ARG A 271 10.46 21.44 -5.63
CA ARG A 271 10.44 22.88 -5.89
C ARG A 271 9.19 23.54 -5.31
N VAL A 272 8.01 22.94 -5.47
CA VAL A 272 6.77 23.48 -4.90
C VAL A 272 6.86 23.53 -3.38
N GLU A 273 7.33 22.48 -2.72
CA GLU A 273 7.54 22.42 -1.26
C GLU A 273 8.50 23.50 -0.76
N SER A 274 9.62 23.70 -1.46
CA SER A 274 10.68 24.62 -1.02
C SER A 274 10.41 26.08 -1.41
N GLU A 275 9.84 26.34 -2.58
CA GLU A 275 9.65 27.68 -3.12
C GLU A 275 8.32 28.31 -2.70
N SER A 276 7.24 27.53 -2.50
CA SER A 276 5.91 28.10 -2.17
C SER A 276 5.91 28.93 -0.89
N PRO A 277 6.54 28.51 0.22
CA PRO A 277 6.62 29.35 1.43
C PRO A 277 7.42 30.63 1.22
N VAL A 278 8.50 30.58 0.43
CA VAL A 278 9.33 31.75 0.14
C VAL A 278 8.60 32.74 -0.77
N ILE A 279 7.92 32.23 -1.80
CA ILE A 279 7.08 33.02 -2.71
C ILE A 279 5.91 33.67 -1.95
N MET A 280 5.34 32.98 -0.97
CA MET A 280 4.27 33.55 -0.14
C MET A 280 4.73 34.86 0.55
N VAL A 281 5.99 34.92 1.00
CA VAL A 281 6.53 36.11 1.70
C VAL A 281 7.13 37.13 0.73
N LYS A 282 7.86 36.67 -0.29
CA LYS A 282 8.62 37.52 -1.22
C LYS A 282 7.93 37.74 -2.57
N GLY A 283 6.67 37.34 -2.72
CA GLY A 283 5.93 37.36 -3.99
C GLY A 283 5.75 38.74 -4.62
N SER A 284 5.95 39.82 -3.88
CA SER A 284 5.97 41.18 -4.43
C SER A 284 7.22 41.51 -5.25
N GLU A 285 8.31 40.78 -5.05
CA GLU A 285 9.54 40.97 -5.81
C GLU A 285 9.47 40.26 -7.16
N LYS A 286 9.98 40.91 -8.20
CA LYS A 286 9.87 40.41 -9.59
C LYS A 286 10.48 39.02 -9.78
N GLU A 287 11.58 38.71 -9.09
CA GLU A 287 12.22 37.40 -9.13
C GLU A 287 11.28 36.27 -8.67
N TYR A 288 10.52 36.49 -7.60
CA TYR A 288 9.62 35.48 -7.04
C TYR A 288 8.30 35.38 -7.82
N GLN A 289 7.89 36.46 -8.50
CA GLN A 289 6.81 36.40 -9.48
C GLN A 289 7.19 35.52 -10.68
N GLU A 290 8.42 35.64 -11.17
CA GLU A 290 8.94 34.79 -12.26
C GLU A 290 9.06 33.32 -11.81
N LYS A 291 9.51 33.06 -10.57
CA LYS A 291 9.51 31.71 -9.98
C LYS A 291 8.10 31.13 -9.87
N LEU A 292 7.13 31.91 -9.37
CA LEU A 292 5.73 31.50 -9.27
C LEU A 292 5.11 31.21 -10.65
N GLU A 293 5.39 32.06 -11.63
CA GLU A 293 4.94 31.87 -13.02
C GLU A 293 5.51 30.59 -13.63
N LYS A 294 6.79 30.29 -13.36
CA LYS A 294 7.43 29.05 -13.77
C LYS A 294 6.83 27.82 -13.08
N LEU A 295 6.58 27.87 -11.77
CA LEU A 295 5.90 26.80 -11.05
C LEU A 295 4.50 26.53 -11.60
N ILE A 296 3.72 27.58 -11.89
CA ILE A 296 2.40 27.46 -12.51
C ILE A 296 2.50 26.79 -13.87
N ALA A 297 3.46 27.20 -14.71
CA ALA A 297 3.66 26.63 -16.03
C ALA A 297 4.04 25.14 -15.94
N ASP A 298 5.00 24.79 -15.10
CA ASP A 298 5.48 23.42 -14.90
C ASP A 298 4.36 22.54 -14.31
N LEU A 299 3.59 23.04 -13.32
CA LEU A 299 2.44 22.33 -12.74
C LEU A 299 1.29 22.15 -13.75
N SER A 300 1.06 23.13 -14.61
CA SER A 300 0.03 23.06 -15.66
C SER A 300 0.41 22.08 -16.78
N GLN A 301 1.70 21.78 -16.94
CA GLN A 301 2.20 20.76 -17.87
C GLN A 301 2.13 19.34 -17.28
N ILE A 302 1.93 19.20 -15.97
CA ILE A 302 1.65 17.89 -15.39
C ILE A 302 0.30 17.45 -15.93
N ASP A 303 0.37 16.49 -16.84
CA ASP A 303 -0.81 15.85 -17.36
C ASP A 303 -1.40 14.95 -16.28
N THR A 304 -2.30 15.52 -15.46
CA THR A 304 -3.14 14.73 -14.54
C THR A 304 -4.02 13.69 -15.26
N THR A 305 -3.98 13.67 -16.60
CA THR A 305 -4.64 12.68 -17.45
C THR A 305 -3.72 11.56 -17.95
N ALA A 306 -2.51 11.40 -17.38
CA ALA A 306 -1.74 10.16 -17.46
C ALA A 306 -2.56 9.02 -16.84
N SER A 307 -3.50 8.57 -17.64
CA SER A 307 -4.55 7.62 -17.34
C SER A 307 -4.21 6.37 -18.10
N TYR A 308 -4.19 5.26 -17.40
CA TYR A 308 -4.22 3.98 -18.08
C TYR A 308 -5.52 3.94 -18.86
N ASN A 309 -5.45 3.49 -20.10
CA ASN A 309 -6.64 3.33 -20.94
C ASN A 309 -7.05 1.85 -20.94
N ALA A 310 -8.14 1.54 -21.63
CA ALA A 310 -8.61 0.18 -21.73
C ALA A 310 -7.60 -0.79 -22.35
N PHE A 311 -6.71 -0.32 -23.23
CA PHE A 311 -5.68 -1.14 -23.84
C PHE A 311 -4.63 -1.60 -22.81
N ASP A 312 -4.23 -0.70 -21.90
CA ASP A 312 -3.29 -1.04 -20.83
C ASP A 312 -3.87 -2.08 -19.87
N ALA A 313 -5.13 -1.86 -19.43
CA ALA A 313 -5.83 -2.81 -18.59
C ALA A 313 -6.05 -4.16 -19.31
N MET A 314 -6.35 -4.13 -20.61
CA MET A 314 -6.53 -5.31 -21.44
C MET A 314 -5.24 -6.13 -21.54
N LEU A 315 -4.09 -5.50 -21.81
CA LEU A 315 -2.82 -6.19 -21.99
C LEU A 315 -2.36 -6.95 -20.74
N ILE A 316 -2.61 -6.39 -19.55
CA ILE A 316 -2.30 -7.04 -18.26
C ILE A 316 -3.07 -8.35 -18.13
N LEU A 317 -4.40 -8.32 -18.22
CA LEU A 317 -5.21 -9.53 -18.08
C LEU A 317 -5.01 -10.50 -19.24
N LEU A 318 -4.77 -10.01 -20.45
CA LEU A 318 -4.48 -10.86 -21.60
C LEU A 318 -3.20 -11.66 -21.38
N ARG A 319 -2.16 -11.05 -20.81
CA ARG A 319 -0.90 -11.73 -20.51
C ARG A 319 -1.12 -12.89 -19.54
N GLU A 320 -1.60 -12.59 -18.33
CA GLU A 320 -1.72 -13.61 -17.28
C GLU A 320 -2.80 -14.64 -17.66
N GLY A 321 -3.85 -14.18 -18.33
CA GLY A 321 -4.91 -15.04 -18.87
C GLY A 321 -4.40 -16.03 -19.92
N VAL A 322 -3.47 -15.63 -20.80
CA VAL A 322 -2.86 -16.54 -21.79
C VAL A 322 -1.96 -17.56 -21.09
N GLU A 323 -1.16 -17.14 -20.11
CA GLU A 323 -0.30 -18.05 -19.34
C GLU A 323 -1.13 -19.12 -18.59
N ALA A 324 -2.19 -18.69 -17.90
CA ALA A 324 -3.15 -19.59 -17.25
C ALA A 324 -3.81 -20.52 -18.27
N LEU A 325 -4.29 -19.98 -19.39
CA LEU A 325 -4.98 -20.73 -20.43
C LEU A 325 -4.08 -21.79 -21.07
N LEU A 326 -2.79 -21.50 -21.25
CA LEU A 326 -1.82 -22.45 -21.81
C LEU A 326 -1.65 -23.67 -20.90
N ILE A 327 -1.52 -23.47 -19.59
CA ILE A 327 -1.39 -24.57 -18.62
C ILE A 327 -2.68 -25.40 -18.59
N VAL A 328 -3.83 -24.73 -18.48
CA VAL A 328 -5.14 -25.41 -18.47
C VAL A 328 -5.36 -26.20 -19.75
N MET A 329 -5.07 -25.61 -20.91
CA MET A 329 -5.24 -26.27 -22.20
C MET A 329 -4.23 -27.40 -22.43
N ALA A 330 -3.01 -27.31 -21.89
CA ALA A 330 -2.07 -28.42 -21.89
C ALA A 330 -2.61 -29.62 -21.09
N LEU A 331 -3.18 -29.39 -19.90
CA LEU A 331 -3.84 -30.42 -19.10
C LEU A 331 -5.08 -30.99 -19.81
N VAL A 332 -5.91 -30.14 -20.41
CA VAL A 332 -7.09 -30.57 -21.17
C VAL A 332 -6.69 -31.43 -22.38
N THR A 333 -5.65 -31.02 -23.10
CA THR A 333 -5.19 -31.70 -24.32
C THR A 333 -4.57 -33.05 -24.01
N THR A 334 -3.74 -33.13 -22.95
CA THR A 334 -3.15 -34.39 -22.48
C THR A 334 -4.22 -35.37 -21.98
N LEU A 335 -5.24 -34.90 -21.24
CA LEU A 335 -6.35 -35.74 -20.78
C LEU A 335 -7.28 -36.18 -21.92
N LYS A 336 -7.50 -35.32 -22.93
CA LYS A 336 -8.23 -35.69 -24.16
C LYS A 336 -7.48 -36.74 -24.96
N ALA A 337 -6.18 -36.59 -25.14
CA ALA A 337 -5.32 -37.57 -25.82
C ALA A 337 -5.33 -38.94 -25.08
N ALA A 338 -5.31 -38.91 -23.74
CA ALA A 338 -5.43 -40.11 -22.90
C ALA A 338 -6.86 -40.69 -22.82
N LYS A 339 -7.86 -40.11 -23.50
CA LYS A 339 -9.29 -40.47 -23.44
C LYS A 339 -9.90 -40.45 -22.02
N MET A 340 -9.29 -39.73 -21.07
CA MET A 340 -9.71 -39.68 -19.66
C MET A 340 -10.72 -38.56 -19.39
N ARG A 341 -11.97 -38.74 -19.85
CA ARG A 341 -13.02 -37.71 -19.71
C ARG A 341 -13.34 -37.30 -18.27
N LYS A 342 -13.16 -38.19 -17.29
CA LYS A 342 -13.39 -37.88 -15.87
C LYS A 342 -12.42 -36.82 -15.33
N GLY A 343 -11.16 -36.81 -15.79
CA GLY A 343 -10.15 -35.84 -15.37
C GLY A 343 -10.41 -34.42 -15.85
N LEU A 344 -11.10 -34.25 -16.98
CA LEU A 344 -11.43 -32.93 -17.52
C LEU A 344 -12.29 -32.12 -16.55
N LYS A 345 -13.24 -32.76 -15.86
CA LYS A 345 -14.08 -32.10 -14.85
C LYS A 345 -13.25 -31.53 -13.69
N TRP A 346 -12.19 -32.23 -13.29
CA TRP A 346 -11.29 -31.79 -12.23
C TRP A 346 -10.39 -30.63 -12.65
N VAL A 347 -9.93 -30.62 -13.91
CA VAL A 347 -9.18 -29.48 -14.46
C VAL A 347 -10.07 -28.24 -14.52
N TYR A 348 -11.26 -28.32 -15.12
CA TYR A 348 -12.18 -27.18 -15.16
C TYR A 348 -12.62 -26.73 -13.77
N GLY A 349 -12.87 -27.67 -12.84
CA GLY A 349 -13.17 -27.36 -11.44
C GLY A 349 -12.03 -26.64 -10.73
N GLY A 350 -10.78 -27.06 -10.96
CA GLY A 350 -9.59 -26.42 -10.42
C GLY A 350 -9.42 -25.01 -10.94
N ALA A 351 -9.54 -24.82 -12.26
CA ALA A 351 -9.48 -23.50 -12.89
C ALA A 351 -10.56 -22.55 -12.35
N LEU A 352 -11.82 -22.99 -12.28
CA LEU A 352 -12.92 -22.17 -11.78
C LEU A 352 -12.71 -21.79 -10.30
N THR A 353 -12.30 -22.75 -9.47
CA THR A 353 -12.00 -22.49 -8.05
C THR A 353 -10.83 -21.51 -7.91
N GLY A 354 -9.83 -21.58 -8.78
CA GLY A 354 -8.71 -20.63 -8.82
C GLY A 354 -9.18 -19.20 -9.11
N ILE A 355 -10.05 -19.01 -10.10
CA ILE A 355 -10.64 -17.69 -10.40
C ILE A 355 -11.38 -17.13 -9.19
N VAL A 356 -12.24 -17.95 -8.58
CA VAL A 356 -13.02 -17.54 -7.40
C VAL A 356 -12.11 -17.17 -6.24
N ALA A 357 -11.09 -17.99 -5.95
CA ALA A 357 -10.13 -17.71 -4.89
C ALA A 357 -9.36 -16.39 -5.13
N SER A 358 -8.95 -16.12 -6.37
CA SER A 358 -8.33 -14.86 -6.74
C SER A 358 -9.27 -13.67 -6.52
N LEU A 359 -10.54 -13.76 -6.94
CA LEU A 359 -11.53 -12.71 -6.71
C LEU A 359 -11.80 -12.45 -5.22
N VAL A 360 -11.83 -13.50 -4.39
CA VAL A 360 -11.95 -13.36 -2.93
C VAL A 360 -10.76 -12.59 -2.36
N ILE A 361 -9.54 -12.89 -2.80
CA ILE A 361 -8.35 -12.11 -2.41
C ILE A 361 -8.48 -10.67 -2.86
N ALA A 362 -8.88 -10.40 -4.11
CA ALA A 362 -9.09 -9.04 -4.60
C ALA A 362 -10.08 -8.27 -3.72
N PHE A 363 -11.18 -8.91 -3.30
CA PHE A 363 -12.19 -8.32 -2.43
C PHE A 363 -11.66 -8.05 -1.01
N ILE A 364 -10.90 -8.99 -0.44
CA ILE A 364 -10.24 -8.81 0.86
C ILE A 364 -9.26 -7.63 0.81
N LEU A 365 -8.44 -7.55 -0.25
CA LEU A 365 -7.53 -6.44 -0.47
C LEU A 365 -8.32 -5.12 -0.63
N GLN A 366 -9.43 -5.12 -1.36
CA GLN A 366 -10.26 -3.92 -1.53
C GLN A 366 -10.85 -3.40 -0.20
N ILE A 367 -11.19 -4.27 0.75
CA ILE A 367 -11.70 -3.86 2.07
C ILE A 367 -10.55 -3.44 2.99
N ALA A 368 -9.43 -4.15 2.95
CA ALA A 368 -8.28 -3.86 3.80
C ALA A 368 -7.55 -2.57 3.39
N PHE A 369 -7.47 -2.25 2.09
CA PHE A 369 -6.61 -1.18 1.58
C PHE A 369 -7.08 0.26 1.91
N PRO A 370 -8.38 0.63 1.83
CA PRO A 370 -8.83 1.98 2.15
C PRO A 370 -8.47 2.45 3.56
N ALA A 371 -8.33 1.50 4.51
CA ALA A 371 -7.95 1.80 5.89
C ALA A 371 -6.43 2.06 6.07
N VAL A 372 -5.61 1.79 5.04
CA VAL A 372 -4.14 1.87 5.10
C VAL A 372 -3.56 2.83 4.03
N THR A 373 -4.38 3.45 3.16
CA THR A 373 -3.92 4.22 2.00
C THR A 373 -3.98 5.76 2.13
N SER A 374 -4.01 6.32 3.33
CA SER A 374 -3.91 7.78 3.52
C SER A 374 -2.44 8.24 3.64
N GLY A 375 -2.05 9.23 2.82
CA GLY A 375 -0.72 9.86 2.84
C GLY A 375 0.44 8.91 2.51
N ALA A 376 1.56 9.05 3.22
CA ALA A 376 2.80 8.30 3.04
C ALA A 376 2.60 6.76 3.01
N ASN A 377 1.59 6.22 3.70
CA ASN A 377 1.31 4.78 3.70
C ASN A 377 0.95 4.24 2.31
N ARG A 378 0.32 5.07 1.45
CA ARG A 378 0.03 4.70 0.06
C ARG A 378 1.32 4.51 -0.74
N GLU A 379 2.27 5.44 -0.62
CA GLU A 379 3.55 5.40 -1.34
C GLU A 379 4.45 4.26 -0.82
N ILE A 380 4.41 3.99 0.50
CA ILE A 380 5.09 2.84 1.12
C ILE A 380 4.55 1.52 0.56
N ILE A 381 3.23 1.39 0.49
CA ILE A 381 2.58 0.18 -0.02
C ILE A 381 2.83 0.03 -1.52
N GLU A 382 2.75 1.11 -2.30
CA GLU A 382 3.06 1.10 -3.72
C GLU A 382 4.51 0.63 -3.97
N GLY A 383 5.46 1.15 -3.21
CA GLY A 383 6.86 0.73 -3.26
C GLY A 383 7.08 -0.72 -2.82
N ALA A 384 6.49 -1.14 -1.70
CA ALA A 384 6.66 -2.49 -1.15
C ALA A 384 6.01 -3.57 -2.05
N VAL A 385 4.79 -3.32 -2.52
CA VAL A 385 4.04 -4.22 -3.41
C VAL A 385 4.71 -4.28 -4.78
N GLY A 386 5.19 -3.15 -5.31
CA GLY A 386 5.90 -3.14 -6.58
C GLY A 386 7.23 -3.90 -6.54
N ILE A 387 8.03 -3.76 -5.49
CA ILE A 387 9.25 -4.58 -5.29
C ILE A 387 8.90 -6.05 -5.13
N PHE A 388 7.88 -6.37 -4.33
CA PHE A 388 7.42 -7.75 -4.16
C PHE A 388 7.00 -8.38 -5.48
N ALA A 389 6.25 -7.65 -6.32
CA ALA A 389 5.83 -8.10 -7.65
C ALA A 389 7.04 -8.38 -8.56
N VAL A 390 8.07 -7.52 -8.54
CA VAL A 390 9.31 -7.73 -9.33
C VAL A 390 10.06 -8.98 -8.85
N VAL A 391 10.19 -9.20 -7.55
CA VAL A 391 10.81 -10.42 -6.99
C VAL A 391 10.05 -11.67 -7.43
N MET A 392 8.72 -11.61 -7.36
CA MET A 392 7.86 -12.73 -7.75
C MET A 392 7.97 -13.03 -9.25
N MET A 393 8.01 -12.00 -10.10
CA MET A 393 8.26 -12.12 -11.55
C MET A 393 9.60 -12.78 -11.86
N ILE A 394 10.68 -12.43 -11.14
CA ILE A 394 12.01 -13.05 -11.33
C ILE A 394 11.97 -14.53 -10.94
N VAL A 395 11.41 -14.85 -9.77
CA VAL A 395 11.33 -16.23 -9.26
C VAL A 395 10.53 -17.12 -10.22
N ILE A 396 9.41 -16.61 -10.71
CA ILE A 396 8.50 -17.35 -11.60
C ILE A 396 9.07 -17.44 -13.02
N GLY A 397 9.67 -16.36 -13.55
CA GLY A 397 10.38 -16.37 -14.83
C GLY A 397 11.50 -17.41 -14.84
N ILE A 398 12.28 -17.50 -13.76
CA ILE A 398 13.32 -18.53 -13.60
C ILE A 398 12.68 -19.93 -13.50
N TRP A 399 11.60 -20.09 -12.75
CA TRP A 399 10.93 -21.38 -12.56
C TRP A 399 10.35 -21.94 -13.88
N LEU A 400 9.62 -21.12 -14.62
CA LEU A 400 8.99 -21.47 -15.91
C LEU A 400 10.06 -21.85 -16.93
N HIS A 401 11.14 -21.07 -16.99
CA HIS A 401 12.22 -21.33 -17.94
C HIS A 401 13.06 -22.57 -17.57
N SER A 402 13.20 -22.89 -16.27
CA SER A 402 13.95 -24.07 -15.80
C SER A 402 13.30 -25.42 -16.13
N LYS A 403 12.00 -25.43 -16.48
CA LYS A 403 11.18 -26.63 -16.75
C LYS A 403 10.75 -26.80 -18.21
N SER A 404 11.18 -25.93 -19.12
CA SER A 404 10.90 -25.94 -20.58
C SER A 404 11.28 -27.22 -21.35
N SER A 405 11.98 -28.18 -20.71
CA SER A 405 12.27 -29.48 -21.34
C SER A 405 11.00 -30.33 -21.45
N VAL A 406 10.44 -30.40 -22.66
CA VAL A 406 9.35 -31.30 -23.08
C VAL A 406 9.53 -32.74 -22.56
N LYS A 407 10.78 -33.21 -22.44
CA LYS A 407 11.13 -34.54 -21.92
C LYS A 407 10.76 -34.72 -20.44
N LYS A 408 11.10 -33.76 -19.58
CA LYS A 408 10.76 -33.81 -18.14
C LYS A 408 9.27 -33.62 -17.89
N TRP A 409 8.58 -32.91 -18.77
CA TRP A 409 7.13 -32.78 -18.75
C TRP A 409 6.46 -34.11 -19.08
N ASN A 410 6.89 -34.79 -20.13
CA ASN A 410 6.40 -36.13 -20.48
C ASN A 410 6.65 -37.15 -19.36
N ASP A 411 7.84 -37.15 -18.75
CA ASP A 411 8.16 -38.07 -17.64
C ASP A 411 7.31 -37.80 -16.38
N PHE A 412 7.06 -36.52 -16.06
CA PHE A 412 6.18 -36.13 -14.95
C PHE A 412 4.72 -36.52 -15.22
N MET A 413 4.25 -36.31 -16.45
CA MET A 413 2.91 -36.70 -16.89
C MET A 413 2.73 -38.21 -16.84
N ASP A 414 3.70 -39.01 -17.28
CA ASP A 414 3.66 -40.47 -17.19
C ASP A 414 3.61 -40.97 -15.74
N SER A 415 4.36 -40.34 -14.83
CA SER A 415 4.34 -40.63 -13.39
C SER A 415 2.98 -40.29 -12.75
N GLN A 416 2.42 -39.13 -13.08
CA GLN A 416 1.09 -38.72 -12.60
C GLN A 416 -0.01 -39.60 -13.18
N MET A 417 0.08 -39.98 -14.47
CA MET A 417 -0.86 -40.88 -15.12
C MET A 417 -0.86 -42.26 -14.45
N LYS A 418 0.31 -42.79 -14.09
CA LYS A 418 0.44 -44.03 -13.30
C LYS A 418 -0.17 -43.91 -11.91
N THR A 419 -0.06 -42.75 -11.26
CA THR A 419 -0.60 -42.49 -9.91
C THR A 419 -2.13 -42.36 -9.94
N VAL A 420 -2.68 -41.65 -10.93
CA VAL A 420 -4.12 -41.52 -11.15
C VAL A 420 -4.74 -42.87 -11.51
N THR A 421 -4.06 -43.69 -12.31
CA THR A 421 -4.53 -45.05 -12.67
C THR A 421 -4.52 -46.00 -11.48
N LYS A 422 -3.59 -45.85 -10.53
CA LYS A 422 -3.50 -46.66 -9.30
C LYS A 422 -4.45 -46.23 -8.18
N THR A 423 -4.72 -44.92 -8.06
CA THR A 423 -5.46 -44.35 -6.89
C THR A 423 -6.89 -43.92 -7.25
N GLY A 424 -7.22 -43.81 -8.54
CA GLY A 424 -8.53 -43.34 -9.03
C GLY A 424 -8.82 -41.85 -8.80
N SER A 425 -7.90 -41.11 -8.16
CA SER A 425 -8.09 -39.72 -7.76
C SER A 425 -7.43 -38.75 -8.75
N PHE A 426 -8.22 -37.85 -9.32
CA PHE A 426 -7.78 -36.77 -10.21
C PHE A 426 -7.48 -35.47 -9.45
N ILE A 427 -7.31 -35.53 -8.11
CA ILE A 427 -7.00 -34.38 -7.24
C ILE A 427 -5.75 -33.64 -7.73
N SER A 428 -4.74 -34.33 -8.28
CA SER A 428 -3.53 -33.68 -8.79
C SER A 428 -3.82 -32.79 -10.00
N MET A 429 -4.74 -33.18 -10.88
CA MET A 429 -5.15 -32.38 -12.04
C MET A 429 -5.94 -31.13 -11.61
N PHE A 430 -6.76 -31.27 -10.57
CA PHE A 430 -7.43 -30.13 -9.94
C PHE A 430 -6.42 -29.18 -9.30
N ALA A 431 -5.51 -29.67 -8.46
CA ALA A 431 -4.54 -28.85 -7.76
C ALA A 431 -3.60 -28.12 -8.74
N LEU A 432 -3.15 -28.79 -9.81
CA LEU A 432 -2.33 -28.18 -10.84
C LEU A 432 -3.07 -27.05 -11.58
N SER A 433 -4.33 -27.30 -11.95
CA SER A 433 -5.13 -26.27 -12.62
C SER A 433 -5.51 -25.12 -11.68
N PHE A 434 -5.80 -25.42 -10.41
CA PHE A 434 -6.12 -24.43 -9.38
C PHE A 434 -4.92 -23.53 -9.11
N LEU A 435 -3.76 -24.10 -8.79
CA LEU A 435 -2.57 -23.33 -8.45
C LEU A 435 -2.09 -22.45 -9.61
N ALA A 436 -2.18 -22.96 -10.84
CA ALA A 436 -1.85 -22.19 -12.02
C ALA A 436 -2.74 -20.95 -12.14
N VAL A 437 -4.06 -21.13 -12.16
CA VAL A 437 -5.02 -20.03 -12.34
C VAL A 437 -5.04 -19.08 -11.14
N PHE A 438 -4.89 -19.60 -9.93
CA PHE A 438 -4.80 -18.82 -8.70
C PHE A 438 -3.57 -17.91 -8.70
N ARG A 439 -2.40 -18.44 -9.08
CA ARG A 439 -1.15 -17.67 -9.17
C ARG A 439 -1.26 -16.54 -10.19
N GLU A 440 -1.68 -16.86 -11.42
CA GLU A 440 -1.85 -15.84 -12.47
C GLU A 440 -2.90 -14.80 -12.08
N GLY A 441 -3.98 -15.21 -11.40
CA GLY A 441 -4.98 -14.30 -10.86
C GLY A 441 -4.44 -13.38 -9.77
N ALA A 442 -3.62 -13.90 -8.85
CA ALA A 442 -2.97 -13.11 -7.80
C ALA A 442 -2.02 -12.06 -8.39
N GLU A 443 -1.23 -12.41 -9.41
CA GLU A 443 -0.38 -11.47 -10.15
C GLU A 443 -1.22 -10.39 -10.83
N THR A 444 -2.27 -10.77 -11.55
CA THR A 444 -3.19 -9.83 -12.22
C THR A 444 -3.75 -8.81 -11.22
N ILE A 445 -4.17 -9.27 -10.04
CA ILE A 445 -4.73 -8.40 -9.00
C ILE A 445 -3.69 -7.42 -8.49
N LEU A 446 -2.44 -7.87 -8.25
CA LEU A 446 -1.37 -6.97 -7.81
C LEU A 446 -1.06 -5.89 -8.85
N PHE A 447 -1.03 -6.24 -10.14
CA PHE A 447 -0.88 -5.24 -11.21
C PHE A 447 -2.07 -4.27 -11.28
N TYR A 448 -3.29 -4.79 -11.12
CA TYR A 448 -4.49 -3.95 -11.13
C TYR A 448 -4.58 -3.02 -9.93
N VAL A 449 -4.17 -3.44 -8.73
CA VAL A 449 -4.10 -2.57 -7.55
C VAL A 449 -3.21 -1.35 -7.82
N GLY A 450 -2.10 -1.51 -8.56
CA GLY A 450 -1.22 -0.40 -8.91
C GLY A 450 -1.82 0.60 -9.91
N ILE A 451 -2.60 0.13 -10.89
CA ILE A 451 -3.17 1.01 -11.93
C ILE A 451 -4.56 1.55 -11.59
N LEU A 452 -5.31 0.88 -10.69
CA LEU A 452 -6.71 1.20 -10.38
C LEU A 452 -6.93 2.66 -9.95
N PRO A 453 -6.03 3.31 -9.18
CA PRO A 453 -6.17 4.73 -8.83
C PRO A 453 -5.94 5.69 -10.00
N LYS A 454 -5.39 5.21 -11.11
CA LYS A 454 -4.94 5.98 -12.28
C LYS A 454 -5.71 5.60 -13.56
N ILE A 455 -6.81 4.85 -13.47
CA ILE A 455 -7.66 4.46 -14.62
C ILE A 455 -9.13 4.81 -14.34
N SER A 456 -9.87 5.25 -15.37
CA SER A 456 -11.31 5.45 -15.23
C SER A 456 -12.04 4.11 -15.12
N ARG A 457 -13.17 4.08 -14.39
CA ARG A 457 -13.96 2.84 -14.26
C ARG A 457 -14.42 2.29 -15.61
N PHE A 458 -14.75 3.18 -16.55
CA PHE A 458 -15.17 2.79 -17.88
C PHE A 458 -14.03 2.12 -18.66
N GLU A 459 -12.86 2.76 -18.72
CA GLU A 459 -11.67 2.22 -19.40
C GLU A 459 -11.24 0.88 -18.79
N PHE A 460 -11.28 0.75 -17.46
CA PHE A 460 -10.95 -0.49 -16.76
C PHE A 460 -11.89 -1.65 -17.14
N ILE A 461 -13.21 -1.42 -17.09
CA ILE A 461 -14.21 -2.44 -17.44
C ILE A 461 -14.13 -2.79 -18.93
N LEU A 462 -13.91 -1.80 -19.80
CA LEU A 462 -13.76 -2.01 -21.24
C LEU A 462 -12.52 -2.85 -21.54
N GLY A 463 -11.39 -2.58 -20.87
CA GLY A 463 -10.15 -3.34 -21.00
C GLY A 463 -10.30 -4.79 -20.56
N ILE A 464 -10.92 -5.04 -19.39
CA ILE A 464 -11.22 -6.41 -18.92
C ILE A 464 -12.13 -7.14 -19.91
N SER A 465 -13.18 -6.47 -20.39
CA SER A 465 -14.15 -7.08 -21.32
C SER A 465 -13.50 -7.47 -22.64
N LEU A 466 -12.65 -6.60 -23.20
CA LEU A 466 -11.88 -6.91 -24.40
C LEU A 466 -10.90 -8.07 -24.19
N ALA A 467 -10.18 -8.08 -23.05
CA ALA A 467 -9.24 -9.15 -22.74
C ALA A 467 -9.96 -10.51 -22.64
N LEU A 468 -11.10 -10.57 -21.94
CA LEU A 468 -11.91 -11.78 -21.84
C LEU A 468 -12.40 -12.26 -23.22
N LEU A 469 -12.84 -11.35 -24.09
CA LEU A 469 -13.25 -11.67 -25.45
C LEU A 469 -12.09 -12.28 -26.25
N VAL A 470 -10.91 -11.69 -26.19
CA VAL A 470 -9.71 -12.20 -26.87
C VAL A 470 -9.28 -13.56 -26.30
N LEU A 471 -9.29 -13.73 -24.98
CA LEU A 471 -8.97 -15.01 -24.33
C LEU A 471 -9.94 -16.13 -24.74
N LEU A 472 -11.23 -15.83 -24.90
CA LEU A 472 -12.21 -16.78 -25.42
C LEU A 472 -11.90 -17.19 -26.87
N ILE A 473 -11.52 -16.24 -27.73
CA ILE A 473 -11.10 -16.53 -29.10
C ILE A 473 -9.85 -17.42 -29.10
N ILE A 474 -8.84 -17.10 -28.29
CA ILE A 474 -7.61 -17.89 -28.16
C ILE A 474 -7.95 -19.31 -27.66
N ALA A 475 -8.77 -19.45 -26.62
CA ALA A 475 -9.19 -20.74 -26.08
C ALA A 475 -9.89 -21.60 -27.14
N PHE A 476 -10.78 -20.98 -27.93
CA PHE A 476 -11.47 -21.65 -29.04
C PHE A 476 -10.49 -22.10 -30.13
N LEU A 477 -9.56 -21.23 -30.53
CA LEU A 477 -8.53 -21.54 -31.53
C LEU A 477 -7.62 -22.66 -31.03
N MET A 478 -7.17 -22.63 -29.78
CA MET A 478 -6.34 -23.69 -29.18
C MET A 478 -7.06 -25.04 -29.15
N ASN A 479 -8.38 -25.04 -28.95
CA ASN A 479 -9.19 -26.25 -28.95
C ASN A 479 -9.38 -26.84 -30.37
N LYS A 480 -9.35 -26.01 -31.42
CA LYS A 480 -9.49 -26.45 -32.83
C LYS A 480 -8.18 -26.68 -33.57
N ALA A 481 -7.12 -25.95 -33.23
CA ALA A 481 -5.88 -25.84 -34.01
C ALA A 481 -4.63 -26.18 -33.18
N SER A 482 -4.68 -27.29 -32.44
CA SER A 482 -3.55 -27.78 -31.60
C SER A 482 -2.23 -28.00 -32.36
N GLN A 483 -2.25 -28.06 -33.70
CA GLN A 483 -1.06 -28.29 -34.54
C GLN A 483 -0.44 -27.02 -35.14
N LEU A 484 -1.10 -25.86 -35.06
CA LEU A 484 -0.64 -24.63 -35.74
C LEU A 484 -0.01 -23.60 -34.79
N PHE A 485 -0.25 -23.72 -33.48
CA PHE A 485 0.28 -22.75 -32.51
C PHE A 485 1.76 -23.02 -32.28
N LEU A 486 2.61 -22.00 -32.46
CA LEU A 486 4.02 -22.01 -32.00
C LEU A 486 4.11 -21.14 -30.73
N PRO A 487 3.84 -21.72 -29.53
CA PRO A 487 3.93 -20.98 -28.25
C PRO A 487 5.25 -20.25 -28.08
N HIS A 488 6.35 -20.80 -28.59
CA HIS A 488 7.69 -20.30 -28.35
C HIS A 488 7.94 -18.86 -28.84
N LYS A 489 7.38 -18.44 -29.98
CA LYS A 489 7.54 -17.07 -30.50
C LYS A 489 6.74 -16.04 -29.69
N VAL A 490 5.55 -16.44 -29.23
CA VAL A 490 4.68 -15.61 -28.39
C VAL A 490 5.30 -15.45 -27.00
N PHE A 491 5.81 -16.53 -26.41
CA PHE A 491 6.57 -16.48 -25.14
C PHE A 491 7.81 -15.62 -25.23
N PHE A 492 8.55 -15.63 -26.35
CA PHE A 492 9.75 -14.80 -26.50
C PHE A 492 9.41 -13.30 -26.41
N ILE A 493 8.43 -12.84 -27.18
CA ILE A 493 8.01 -11.42 -27.18
C ILE A 493 7.43 -11.02 -25.82
N LEU A 494 6.59 -11.87 -25.23
CA LEU A 494 6.03 -11.65 -23.89
C LEU A 494 7.13 -11.58 -22.82
N THR A 495 8.15 -12.44 -22.87
CA THR A 495 9.27 -12.45 -21.91
C THR A 495 10.06 -11.14 -21.93
N TRP A 496 10.37 -10.63 -23.12
CA TRP A 496 11.08 -9.35 -23.25
C TRP A 496 10.22 -8.16 -22.79
N MET A 497 8.92 -8.20 -23.06
CA MET A 497 7.98 -7.20 -22.58
C MET A 497 7.88 -7.20 -21.04
N ILE A 498 7.90 -8.38 -20.41
CA ILE A 498 7.93 -8.54 -18.94
C ILE A 498 9.19 -7.93 -18.34
N TYR A 499 10.36 -8.21 -18.90
CA TYR A 499 11.61 -7.65 -18.38
C TYR A 499 11.65 -6.13 -18.49
N ALA A 500 11.13 -5.56 -19.58
CA ALA A 500 11.00 -4.12 -19.73
C ALA A 500 10.03 -3.51 -18.69
N LEU A 501 8.90 -4.15 -18.45
CA LEU A 501 7.91 -3.68 -17.48
C LEU A 501 8.42 -3.79 -16.03
N ALA A 502 9.04 -4.91 -15.69
CA ALA A 502 9.64 -5.17 -14.37
C ALA A 502 10.80 -4.20 -14.09
N PHE A 503 11.62 -3.89 -15.09
CA PHE A 503 12.67 -2.88 -14.99
C PHE A 503 12.11 -1.49 -14.63
N LYS A 504 11.04 -1.09 -15.32
CA LYS A 504 10.35 0.18 -15.05
C LYS A 504 9.72 0.18 -13.66
N MET A 505 8.97 -0.86 -13.31
CA MET A 505 8.27 -0.98 -12.03
C MET A 505 9.24 -0.97 -10.85
N LEU A 506 10.40 -1.63 -10.97
CA LEU A 506 11.43 -1.62 -9.93
C LEU A 506 11.91 -0.20 -9.63
N GLY A 507 12.18 0.60 -10.67
CA GLY A 507 12.63 1.98 -10.50
C GLY A 507 11.57 2.89 -9.88
N VAL A 508 10.32 2.79 -10.32
CA VAL A 508 9.18 3.52 -9.73
C VAL A 508 8.97 3.13 -8.27
N SER A 509 9.06 1.84 -7.94
CA SER A 509 8.83 1.32 -6.60
C SER A 509 9.92 1.74 -5.61
N VAL A 510 11.19 1.68 -6.03
CA VAL A 510 12.31 2.15 -5.20
C VAL A 510 12.20 3.66 -4.97
N HIS A 511 11.79 4.41 -5.99
CA HIS A 511 11.58 5.84 -5.86
C HIS A 511 10.43 6.19 -4.91
N ALA A 512 9.31 5.46 -4.94
CA ALA A 512 8.21 5.60 -3.99
C ALA A 512 8.65 5.34 -2.53
N LEU A 513 9.55 4.38 -2.29
CA LEU A 513 10.14 4.16 -0.96
C LEU A 513 11.13 5.25 -0.56
N GLN A 514 11.77 5.93 -1.52
CA GLN A 514 12.67 7.05 -1.25
C GLN A 514 11.89 8.31 -0.86
N LEU A 515 10.72 8.56 -1.48
CA LEU A 515 9.82 9.67 -1.14
C LEU A 515 9.29 9.57 0.30
N THR A 516 9.20 8.35 0.83
CA THR A 516 8.67 8.05 2.17
C THR A 516 9.75 7.87 3.23
N ASN A 517 11.02 8.19 2.91
CA ASN A 517 12.20 7.98 3.77
C ASN A 517 12.41 6.51 4.23
N MET A 518 11.76 5.53 3.60
CA MET A 518 11.98 4.11 3.90
C MET A 518 13.21 3.53 3.20
N ALA A 519 13.62 4.13 2.09
CA ALA A 519 14.85 3.80 1.39
C ALA A 519 15.83 4.98 1.42
N PRO A 520 17.15 4.73 1.55
CA PRO A 520 18.15 5.77 1.38
C PRO A 520 18.03 6.41 0.00
N ASN A 521 18.19 7.73 -0.05
CA ASN A 521 18.15 8.50 -1.29
C ASN A 521 19.47 9.23 -1.49
N HIS A 522 20.47 8.55 -2.06
CA HIS A 522 21.72 9.19 -2.45
C HIS A 522 21.56 9.75 -3.86
N LEU A 523 21.19 11.02 -3.93
CA LEU A 523 20.94 11.72 -5.19
C LEU A 523 22.22 11.88 -6.01
N LEU A 524 22.14 11.55 -7.29
CA LEU A 524 23.18 11.86 -8.28
C LEU A 524 22.94 13.27 -8.83
N SER A 525 23.64 14.24 -8.25
CA SER A 525 23.66 15.62 -8.75
C SER A 525 24.22 15.64 -10.17
N SER A 526 23.34 15.76 -11.17
CA SER A 526 23.57 15.84 -12.64
C SER A 526 23.11 14.64 -13.50
N PHE A 527 22.35 13.67 -12.96
CA PHE A 527 21.79 12.59 -13.78
C PHE A 527 20.34 12.88 -14.22
N PRO A 528 19.97 12.67 -15.50
CA PRO A 528 18.61 12.95 -15.99
C PRO A 528 17.59 11.91 -15.49
N THR A 529 16.37 12.35 -15.16
CA THR A 529 15.20 11.49 -14.95
C THR A 529 14.65 11.01 -16.30
N ILE A 530 14.35 9.72 -16.44
CA ILE A 530 13.69 9.17 -17.63
C ILE A 530 12.45 8.39 -17.17
N ASP A 531 11.32 9.09 -17.09
CA ASP A 531 10.05 8.56 -16.54
C ASP A 531 9.51 7.39 -17.36
N LEU A 532 9.76 7.37 -18.68
CA LEU A 532 9.36 6.29 -19.57
C LEU A 532 9.96 4.94 -19.15
N LEU A 533 11.20 4.95 -18.66
CA LEU A 533 11.96 3.77 -18.24
C LEU A 533 11.95 3.58 -16.70
N GLY A 534 11.32 4.49 -15.94
CA GLY A 534 11.36 4.49 -14.49
C GLY A 534 12.75 4.74 -13.93
N ILE A 535 13.58 5.55 -14.62
CA ILE A 535 14.96 5.84 -14.20
C ILE A 535 14.94 7.15 -13.40
N TYR A 536 15.28 7.05 -12.11
CA TYR A 536 15.36 8.18 -11.19
C TYR A 536 16.83 8.42 -10.76
N PRO A 537 17.22 9.68 -10.44
CA PRO A 537 18.61 10.06 -10.16
C PRO A 537 19.03 9.66 -8.74
N SER A 538 18.91 8.36 -8.41
CA SER A 538 19.34 7.78 -7.15
C SER A 538 20.23 6.56 -7.39
N TRP A 539 21.31 6.44 -6.60
CA TRP A 539 22.24 5.31 -6.70
C TRP A 539 21.54 3.97 -6.41
N GLU A 540 20.61 3.96 -5.47
CA GLU A 540 19.82 2.78 -5.10
C GLU A 540 18.86 2.37 -6.22
N GLY A 541 18.18 3.34 -6.86
CA GLY A 541 17.28 3.10 -7.98
C GLY A 541 18.03 2.50 -9.17
N LEU A 542 19.09 3.18 -9.61
CA LEU A 542 19.94 2.76 -10.72
C LEU A 542 20.66 1.44 -10.42
N GLY A 543 21.14 1.27 -9.19
CA GLY A 543 21.81 0.05 -8.74
C GLY A 543 20.87 -1.15 -8.75
N SER A 544 19.64 -1.00 -8.25
CA SER A 544 18.65 -2.09 -8.26
C SER A 544 18.25 -2.51 -9.68
N GLN A 545 18.06 -1.53 -10.58
CA GLN A 545 17.79 -1.74 -12.00
C GLN A 545 18.96 -2.41 -12.72
N LEU A 546 20.20 -2.05 -12.39
CA LEU A 546 21.39 -2.65 -12.96
C LEU A 546 21.57 -4.10 -12.50
N VAL A 547 21.33 -4.38 -11.22
CA VAL A 547 21.30 -5.76 -10.69
C VAL A 547 20.23 -6.60 -11.39
N PHE A 548 19.04 -6.05 -11.62
CA PHE A 548 17.98 -6.71 -12.37
C PHE A 548 18.43 -7.08 -13.80
N LEU A 549 19.07 -6.15 -14.52
CA LEU A 549 19.61 -6.41 -15.86
C LEU A 549 20.68 -7.51 -15.85
N ILE A 550 21.56 -7.53 -14.84
CA ILE A 550 22.57 -8.58 -14.68
C ILE A 550 21.88 -9.94 -14.47
N ILE A 551 20.86 -10.01 -13.63
CA ILE A 551 20.09 -11.25 -13.39
C ILE A 551 19.47 -11.74 -14.70
N VAL A 552 18.79 -10.85 -15.44
CA VAL A 552 18.19 -11.18 -16.74
C VAL A 552 19.24 -11.67 -17.73
N LEU A 553 20.41 -11.02 -17.79
CA LEU A 553 21.48 -11.38 -18.71
C LEU A 553 22.11 -12.74 -18.35
N VAL A 554 22.38 -13.00 -17.08
CA VAL A 554 22.89 -14.30 -16.59
C VAL A 554 21.88 -15.41 -16.85
N VAL A 555 20.60 -15.14 -16.60
CA VAL A 555 19.50 -16.05 -16.88
C VAL A 555 19.46 -16.34 -18.39
N THR A 556 19.53 -15.32 -19.24
CA THR A 556 19.47 -15.46 -20.71
C THR A 556 20.70 -16.15 -21.31
N LEU A 557 21.90 -15.86 -20.83
CA LEU A 557 23.13 -16.52 -21.31
C LEU A 557 23.17 -18.01 -20.96
N ARG A 558 22.69 -18.39 -19.76
CA ARG A 558 22.50 -19.80 -19.39
C ARG A 558 21.44 -20.52 -20.25
N GLN A 559 20.61 -19.79 -21.00
CA GLN A 559 19.62 -20.34 -21.91
C GLN A 559 20.20 -20.67 -23.29
N GLY A 560 21.27 -19.98 -23.73
CA GLY A 560 21.88 -20.18 -25.05
C GLY A 560 22.81 -21.39 -25.16
N GLU A 561 23.16 -22.05 -24.06
CA GLU A 561 24.07 -23.21 -24.03
C GLU A 561 23.36 -24.58 -24.09
N LYS A 562 22.12 -24.70 -24.61
CA LYS A 562 21.45 -26.01 -24.76
C LYS A 562 20.74 -26.24 -26.07
#